data_AF-A0A2W5GVQ7-F1
#
_entry.id   AF-A0A2W5GVQ7-F1
#
_cell.length_a   1.000
_cell.length_b   1.000
_cell.length_c   1.000
_cell.angle_alpha   90.00
_cell.angle_beta   90.00
_cell.angle_gamma   90.00
#
_symmetry.space_group_name_H-M   'P 1'
#
loop_
_entity.id
_entity.type
_entity.pdbx_description
1 polymer ?
#
loop_
_entity_poly.entity_id
_entity_poly.type
_entity_poly.pdbx_seq_one_letter_code
_entity_poly.pdbx_strand_id
1 'polypeptide(L)'
;WDDYCTHLAQNVFPTPLYEIIVCIGLFFFLWSIRKKINVPGKLFGVYLFVNGLERVLIEQIRVNTKYDIFGFHPTQAEIIAVLLMLSGALLFWKSKDWFKPYTSVLKHN
;
A
#
# COMPACT_ATOMS: atom_id res chain seq x y z
N TRP A 1 -4.14 -19.62 -42.39
CA TRP A 1 -3.34 -18.41 -42.54
C TRP A 1 -4.31 -17.22 -42.60
N ASP A 2 -4.62 -16.43 -41.59
CA ASP A 2 -4.44 -16.44 -40.14
C ASP A 2 -5.32 -15.27 -39.64
N ASP A 3 -6.50 -15.55 -39.09
CA ASP A 3 -7.29 -14.52 -38.40
C ASP A 3 -6.77 -14.42 -36.96
N TYR A 4 -5.63 -13.74 -36.81
CA TYR A 4 -5.20 -13.27 -35.49
C TYR A 4 -6.20 -12.19 -35.04
N CYS A 5 -7.11 -12.54 -34.13
CA CYS A 5 -7.89 -11.58 -33.35
C CYS A 5 -6.92 -10.69 -32.54
N THR A 6 -6.49 -9.57 -33.12
CA THR A 6 -5.58 -8.58 -32.50
C THR A 6 -6.29 -7.59 -31.58
N HIS A 7 -7.58 -7.80 -31.30
CA HIS A 7 -8.38 -6.91 -30.49
C HIS A 7 -8.93 -7.63 -29.27
N LEU A 8 -8.60 -7.15 -28.08
CA LEU A 8 -9.36 -7.51 -26.88
C LEU A 8 -10.77 -6.91 -27.03
N ALA A 9 -11.80 -7.76 -26.95
CA ALA A 9 -13.21 -7.36 -27.06
C ALA A 9 -13.70 -6.43 -25.93
N GLN A 10 -12.87 -6.19 -24.91
CA GLN A 10 -13.13 -5.24 -23.83
C GLN A 10 -11.94 -4.29 -23.64
N ASN A 11 -12.25 -3.00 -23.40
CA ASN A 11 -11.30 -2.03 -22.87
C ASN A 11 -10.79 -2.52 -21.50
N VAL A 12 -9.63 -3.18 -21.50
CA VAL A 12 -8.88 -3.43 -20.28
C VAL A 12 -8.16 -2.15 -19.89
N PHE A 13 -8.48 -1.61 -18.72
CA PHE A 13 -7.71 -0.51 -18.17
C PHE A 13 -6.27 -0.98 -17.95
N PRO A 14 -5.25 -0.17 -18.29
CA PRO A 14 -3.87 -0.50 -17.97
C PRO A 14 -3.63 -0.29 -16.47
N THR A 15 -4.18 -1.18 -15.64
CA THR A 15 -3.95 -1.24 -14.18
C THR A 15 -2.47 -1.11 -13.80
N PRO A 16 -1.50 -1.71 -14.54
CA PRO A 16 -0.09 -1.54 -14.24
C PRO A 16 0.42 -0.08 -14.29
N LEU A 17 -0.16 0.78 -15.14
CA LEU A 17 0.23 2.19 -15.19
C LEU A 17 -0.19 2.94 -13.92
N TYR A 18 -1.40 2.68 -13.44
CA TYR A 18 -1.89 3.26 -12.19
C TYR A 18 -1.06 2.78 -10.99
N GLU A 19 -0.70 1.49 -10.93
CA GLU A 19 0.18 0.95 -9.90
C GLU A 19 1.53 1.70 -9.86
N ILE A 20 2.17 1.90 -11.01
CA ILE A 20 3.46 2.57 -11.08
C ILE A 20 3.35 4.03 -10.62
N ILE A 21 2.31 4.75 -11.06
CA ILE A 21 2.09 6.15 -10.64
C ILE A 21 1.88 6.23 -9.12
N VAL A 22 1.07 5.34 -8.55
CA VAL A 22 0.82 5.28 -7.11
C VAL A 22 2.09 4.91 -6.34
N CYS A 23 2.86 3.91 -6.79
CA CYS A 23 4.13 3.51 -6.19
C CYS A 23 5.16 4.66 -6.19
N ILE A 24 5.27 5.39 -7.30
CA ILE A 24 6.16 6.55 -7.41
C ILE A 24 5.71 7.66 -6.45
N GLY A 25 4.40 7.95 -6.40
CA GLY A 25 3.85 8.92 -5.46
C GLY A 25 4.11 8.55 -4.00
N LEU A 26 3.93 7.28 -3.65
CA LEU A 26 4.18 6.71 -2.33
C LEU A 26 5.65 6.84 -1.95
N PHE A 27 6.56 6.54 -2.89
CA PHE A 27 7.99 6.73 -2.70
C PHE A 27 8.35 8.18 -2.37
N PHE A 28 7.85 9.15 -3.14
CA PHE A 28 8.12 10.57 -2.87
C PHE A 28 7.49 11.05 -1.56
N PHE A 29 6.30 10.57 -1.23
CA PHE A 29 5.63 10.86 0.05
C PHE A 29 6.49 10.39 1.24
N LEU A 30 6.92 9.12 1.22
CA LEU A 30 7.79 8.56 2.24
C LEU A 30 9.15 9.27 2.30
N TRP A 31 9.71 9.61 1.13
CA TRP A 31 10.97 10.34 1.03
C TRP A 31 10.89 11.73 1.67
N SER A 32 9.77 12.44 1.50
CA SER A 32 9.54 13.76 2.09
C SER A 32 9.44 13.69 3.62
N ILE A 33 8.76 12.69 4.18
CA ILE A 33 8.60 12.54 5.63
C ILE A 33 9.80 11.89 6.32
N ARG A 34 10.72 11.27 5.56
CA ARG A 34 11.94 10.60 6.08
C ARG A 34 12.72 11.46 7.07
N LYS A 35 12.89 12.75 6.78
CA LYS A 35 13.67 13.65 7.65
C LYS A 35 12.90 14.20 8.85
N LYS A 36 11.56 14.07 8.87
CA LYS A 36 10.71 14.52 9.99
C LYS A 36 10.50 13.44 11.06
N ILE A 37 10.71 12.17 10.72
CA ILE A 37 10.46 11.04 11.61
C ILE A 37 11.75 10.63 12.32
N ASN A 38 11.90 11.01 13.59
CA ASN A 38 13.07 10.70 14.43
C ASN A 38 12.96 9.40 15.23
N VAL A 39 11.84 8.69 15.13
CA VAL A 39 11.57 7.45 15.89
C VAL A 39 11.68 6.24 14.94
N PRO A 40 12.55 5.26 15.25
CA PRO A 40 12.60 4.00 14.50
C PRO A 40 11.21 3.34 14.46
N GLY A 41 10.85 2.73 13.34
CA GLY A 41 9.58 2.01 13.19
C GLY A 41 8.36 2.87 12.77
N LYS A 42 8.33 4.18 13.04
CA LYS A 42 7.20 5.02 12.55
C LYS A 42 7.14 5.09 11.02
N LEU A 43 8.28 5.27 10.36
CA LEU A 43 8.34 5.32 8.90
C LEU A 43 7.89 3.98 8.29
N PHE A 44 8.24 2.86 8.93
CA PHE A 44 7.81 1.53 8.52
C PHE A 44 6.30 1.33 8.74
N GLY A 45 5.74 1.80 9.86
CA GLY A 45 4.29 1.77 10.10
C GLY A 45 3.49 2.58 9.07
N VAL A 46 3.98 3.77 8.71
CA VAL A 46 3.40 4.58 7.63
C VAL A 46 3.50 3.86 6.29
N TYR A 47 4.64 3.24 5.98
CA TYR A 47 4.80 2.43 4.77
C TYR A 47 3.78 1.29 4.71
N LEU A 48 3.65 0.48 5.77
CA LEU A 48 2.69 -0.63 5.83
C LEU A 48 1.24 -0.16 5.63
N PHE A 49 0.88 0.99 6.23
CA PHE A 49 -0.45 1.56 6.08
C PHE A 49 -0.74 1.99 4.64
N VAL A 50 0.17 2.75 4.02
CA VAL A 50 -0.04 3.26 2.66
C VAL A 50 0.07 2.13 1.63
N ASN A 51 0.90 1.11 1.87
CA ASN A 51 1.01 -0.09 1.03
C ASN A 51 -0.24 -0.99 1.08
N GLY A 52 -0.92 -1.05 2.23
CA GLY A 52 -2.25 -1.67 2.29
C GLY A 52 -3.31 -0.82 1.57
N LEU A 53 -3.26 0.50 1.73
CA LEU A 53 -4.21 1.40 1.07
C LEU A 53 -4.14 1.32 -0.47
N GLU A 54 -2.95 1.30 -1.05
CA GLU A 54 -2.82 1.12 -2.51
C GLU A 54 -3.38 -0.23 -2.97
N ARG A 55 -3.20 -1.31 -2.20
CA ARG A 55 -3.73 -2.63 -2.55
C ARG A 55 -5.25 -2.66 -2.57
N VAL A 56 -5.90 -1.97 -1.64
CA VAL A 56 -7.37 -1.79 -1.65
C VAL A 56 -7.80 -0.93 -2.85
N LEU A 57 -7.11 0.17 -3.14
CA LEU A 57 -7.45 1.07 -4.25
C LEU A 57 -7.27 0.42 -5.64
N ILE A 58 -6.19 -0.35 -5.82
CA ILE A 58 -5.94 -1.12 -7.04
C ILE A 58 -7.03 -2.18 -7.23
N GLU A 59 -7.46 -2.84 -6.17
CA GLU A 59 -8.53 -3.84 -6.24
C GLU A 59 -9.87 -3.20 -6.66
N GLN A 60 -10.19 -1.99 -6.18
CA GLN A 60 -11.36 -1.24 -6.61
C GLN A 60 -11.30 -0.79 -8.09
N ILE A 61 -10.09 -0.59 -8.64
CA ILE A 61 -9.90 -0.17 -10.03
C ILE A 61 -9.93 -1.35 -11.02
N ARG A 62 -9.80 -2.60 -10.54
CA ARG A 62 -10.00 -3.80 -11.36
C ARG A 62 -11.49 -3.96 -11.66
N VAL A 63 -11.93 -3.39 -12.79
CA VAL A 63 -13.33 -3.38 -13.27
C VAL A 63 -13.95 -4.77 -13.55
N ASN A 64 -13.25 -5.87 -13.23
CA ASN A 64 -13.59 -7.24 -13.66
C ASN A 64 -13.64 -8.29 -12.55
N THR A 65 -13.78 -7.91 -11.28
CA THR A 65 -14.02 -8.86 -10.18
C THR A 65 -15.33 -8.57 -9.46
N LYS A 66 -16.43 -8.51 -10.21
CA LYS A 66 -17.73 -8.94 -9.68
C LYS A 66 -17.75 -10.46 -9.66
N TYR A 67 -17.23 -11.07 -8.60
CA TYR A 67 -17.62 -12.44 -8.26
C TYR A 67 -19.00 -12.35 -7.59
N ASP A 68 -20.04 -12.54 -8.40
CA ASP A 68 -21.40 -12.76 -7.93
C ASP A 68 -21.47 -14.11 -7.21
N ILE A 69 -21.12 -14.15 -5.93
CA ILE A 69 -21.52 -15.24 -5.03
C ILE A 69 -21.87 -14.63 -3.67
N PHE A 70 -23.12 -14.76 -3.26
CA PHE A 70 -23.61 -14.61 -1.88
C PHE A 70 -23.28 -13.31 -1.09
N GLY A 71 -23.11 -12.19 -1.77
CA GLY A 71 -23.25 -10.86 -1.14
C GLY A 71 -22.07 -10.30 -0.35
N PHE A 72 -20.97 -11.02 -0.11
CA PHE A 72 -19.69 -10.44 0.37
C PHE A 72 -18.54 -11.45 0.22
N HIS A 73 -17.65 -11.23 -0.76
CA HIS A 73 -16.40 -11.97 -0.90
C HIS A 73 -15.22 -10.98 -1.04
N PRO A 74 -14.69 -10.46 0.07
CA PRO A 74 -13.47 -9.67 0.03
C PRO A 74 -12.35 -10.53 -0.56
N THR A 75 -11.57 -9.98 -1.48
CA THR A 75 -10.52 -10.76 -2.13
C THR A 75 -9.38 -11.03 -1.15
N GLN A 76 -8.64 -12.12 -1.36
CA GLN A 76 -7.51 -12.47 -0.49
C GLN A 76 -6.52 -11.30 -0.34
N ALA A 77 -6.34 -10.52 -1.41
CA ALA A 77 -5.51 -9.33 -1.42
C ALA A 77 -6.07 -8.22 -0.51
N GLU A 78 -7.39 -8.03 -0.47
CA GLU A 78 -8.06 -7.05 0.39
C GLU A 78 -7.89 -7.40 1.88
N ILE A 79 -8.02 -8.68 2.24
CA ILE A 79 -7.81 -9.15 3.62
C ILE A 79 -6.37 -8.87 4.07
N ILE A 80 -5.39 -9.22 3.24
CA ILE A 80 -3.97 -8.95 3.52
C ILE A 80 -3.72 -7.45 3.63
N ALA A 81 -4.32 -6.65 2.74
CA ALA A 81 -4.19 -5.19 2.75
C ALA A 81 -4.73 -4.58 4.05
N VAL A 82 -5.90 -5.02 4.52
CA VAL A 82 -6.48 -4.56 5.80
C VAL A 82 -5.59 -4.94 6.98
N LEU A 83 -5.04 -6.16 7.01
CA LEU A 83 -4.10 -6.58 8.05
C LEU A 83 -2.82 -5.74 8.06
N LEU A 84 -2.28 -5.41 6.89
CA LEU A 84 -1.12 -4.51 6.75
C LEU A 84 -1.45 -3.09 7.23
N MET A 85 -2.65 -2.57 6.93
CA MET A 85 -3.10 -1.28 7.44
C MET A 85 -3.21 -1.26 8.96
N LEU A 86 -3.85 -2.26 9.56
CA LEU A 86 -4.02 -2.35 11.00
C LEU A 86 -2.67 -2.51 11.72
N SER A 87 -1.79 -3.36 11.21
CA SER A 87 -0.44 -3.53 11.78
C SER A 87 0.42 -2.27 11.64
N GLY A 88 0.34 -1.57 10.50
CA GLY A 88 1.02 -0.30 10.27
C GLY A 88 0.54 0.81 11.22
N ALA A 89 -0.78 0.92 11.44
CA ALA A 89 -1.36 1.87 12.38
C ALA A 89 -0.98 1.57 13.83
N LEU A 90 -1.02 0.29 14.23
CA LEU A 90 -0.61 -0.14 15.56
C LEU A 90 0.88 0.15 15.80
N LEU A 91 1.73 -0.15 14.82
CA LEU A 91 3.15 0.14 14.90
C LEU A 91 3.42 1.64 14.99
N PHE A 92 2.71 2.47 14.22
CA PHE A 92 2.85 3.92 14.30
C PHE A 92 2.51 4.46 15.69
N TRP A 93 1.45 3.94 16.31
CA TRP A 93 1.02 4.36 17.65
C TRP A 93 1.98 3.88 18.74
N LYS A 94 2.34 2.59 18.73
CA LYS A 94 3.21 1.95 19.73
C LYS A 94 4.69 2.24 19.54
N SER A 95 5.10 2.76 18.38
CA SER A 95 6.49 3.06 18.07
C SER A 95 7.14 4.03 19.07
N LYS A 96 6.37 4.95 19.66
CA LYS A 96 6.88 5.87 20.70
C LYS A 96 7.32 5.12 21.96
N ASP A 97 6.63 4.02 22.29
CA ASP A 97 6.87 3.23 23.50
C ASP A 97 7.93 2.14 23.25
N TRP A 98 7.97 1.60 22.03
CA TRP A 98 8.87 0.49 21.67
C TRP A 98 10.27 0.93 21.25
N PHE A 99 10.43 2.12 20.66
CA PHE A 99 11.72 2.56 20.11
C PHE A 99 12.17 3.88 20.73
N LYS A 100 13.40 3.89 21.28
CA LYS A 100 14.04 5.13 21.77
C LYS A 100 14.28 6.07 20.58
N PRO A 101 13.89 7.36 20.66
CA PRO A 101 14.11 8.32 19.59
C PRO A 101 15.61 8.52 19.35
N TYR A 102 16.03 8.62 18.09
CA TYR A 102 17.46 8.68 17.73
C TYR A 102 18.20 9.87 18.37
N THR A 103 17.46 10.93 18.70
CA THR A 103 17.96 12.10 19.45
C THR A 103 18.54 11.76 20.82
N SER A 104 18.16 10.63 21.45
CA SER A 104 18.75 10.22 22.73
C SER A 104 20.13 9.58 22.57
N VAL A 105 20.47 9.04 21.39
CA VAL A 105 21.76 8.38 21.13
C VAL A 105 22.86 9.41 20.89
N LEU A 106 22.55 10.51 20.20
CA LEU A 106 23.51 11.60 19.95
C LEU A 106 23.85 12.44 21.18
N LYS A 107 23.04 12.39 22.25
CA LYS A 107 23.29 13.11 23.50
C LYS A 107 24.29 12.39 24.42
N HIS A 108 24.66 11.16 24.10
CA HIS A 108 25.50 10.30 24.94
C HIS A 108 26.92 10.06 24.37
N ASN A 109 27.29 10.76 23.30
CA ASN A 109 28.65 10.84 22.75
C ASN A 109 29.20 12.26 22.89
#